data_AF-A0A841DNI8-F1
#
_entry.id   AF-A0A841DNI8-F1
#
_cell.length_a   1.000
_cell.length_b   1.000
_cell.length_c   1.000
_cell.angle_alpha   90.00
_cell.angle_beta   90.00
_cell.angle_gamma   90.00
#
_symmetry.space_group_name_H-M   'P 1'
#
loop_
_entity.id
_entity.type
_entity.pdbx_description
1 polymer ?
#
loop_
_entity_poly.entity_id
_entity_poly.type
_entity_poly.pdbx_seq_one_letter_code
_entity_poly.pdbx_strand_id
1 'polypeptide(L)'
;MVLDQDGKPCIVTHYGAAGVRLLAGMRASVLALLNTGNDIILDEMPVDKTVMPAWREVLAGYDAYWVALRAPLDVIEQREDERNHGRHIGNARGHEGHGMDGRFDLVLDTAELSPDARAIAIIDAFSNQARGSSGR
;
A
#
# COMPACT_ATOMS: atom_id res chain seq x y z
N MET A 1 25.21 6.23 -2.71
CA MET A 1 23.94 6.51 -3.41
C MET A 1 23.96 5.70 -4.68
N VAL A 2 23.04 4.75 -4.83
CA VAL A 2 22.90 3.99 -6.08
C VAL A 2 22.07 4.85 -7.01
N LEU A 3 22.50 4.99 -8.26
CA LEU A 3 21.73 5.61 -9.32
C LEU A 3 21.12 4.52 -10.19
N ASP A 4 19.93 4.75 -10.71
CA ASP A 4 19.31 3.86 -11.68
C ASP A 4 19.78 4.16 -13.12
N GLN A 5 19.11 3.56 -14.11
CA GLN A 5 19.43 3.74 -15.53
C GLN A 5 19.17 5.17 -16.03
N ASP A 6 18.29 5.93 -15.36
CA ASP A 6 17.99 7.33 -15.65
C ASP A 6 18.97 8.30 -14.93
N GLY A 7 19.93 7.78 -14.16
CA GLY A 7 20.86 8.58 -13.38
C GLY A 7 20.23 9.21 -12.13
N LYS A 8 19.06 8.74 -11.69
CA LYS A 8 18.33 9.26 -10.53
C LYS A 8 18.62 8.43 -9.26
N PRO A 9 18.61 9.04 -8.05
CA PRO A 9 18.80 8.31 -6.80
C PRO A 9 17.77 7.18 -6.65
N CYS A 10 18.23 5.99 -6.29
CA CYS A 10 17.40 4.81 -6.09
C CYS A 10 17.85 4.03 -4.85
N ILE A 11 16.90 3.71 -3.98
CA ILE A 11 17.10 2.92 -2.76
C ILE A 11 16.15 1.73 -2.80
N VAL A 12 16.71 0.54 -3.05
CA VAL A 12 15.95 -0.71 -3.01
C VAL A 12 16.05 -1.31 -1.60
N THR A 13 14.89 -1.55 -0.99
CA THR A 13 14.79 -2.14 0.35
C THR A 13 14.46 -3.62 0.23
N HIS A 14 15.09 -4.44 1.08
CA HIS A 14 14.83 -5.87 1.15
C HIS A 14 14.62 -6.31 2.60
N TYR A 15 13.71 -7.26 2.81
CA TYR A 15 13.59 -7.90 4.12
C TYR A 15 14.69 -8.94 4.33
N GLY A 16 15.51 -8.72 5.37
CA GLY A 16 16.30 -9.79 5.95
C GLY A 16 15.43 -10.75 6.77
N ALA A 17 16.04 -11.82 7.30
CA ALA A 17 15.33 -12.85 8.08
C ALA A 17 14.52 -12.27 9.27
N ALA A 18 15.01 -11.20 9.91
CA ALA A 18 14.27 -10.50 10.96
C ALA A 18 13.01 -9.81 10.44
N GLY A 19 13.07 -9.14 9.28
CA GLY A 19 11.93 -8.49 8.64
C GLY A 19 10.86 -9.48 8.21
N VAL A 20 11.27 -10.65 7.69
CA VAL A 20 10.33 -11.73 7.34
C VAL A 20 9.56 -12.22 8.57
N ARG A 21 10.24 -12.42 9.71
CA ARG A 21 9.57 -12.79 10.97
C ARG A 21 8.66 -11.68 11.49
N LEU A 22 9.09 -10.42 11.38
CA LEU A 22 8.28 -9.25 11.75
C LEU A 22 6.97 -9.21 10.96
N LEU A 23 7.03 -9.36 9.63
CA LEU A 23 5.84 -9.38 8.77
C LEU A 23 4.89 -10.54 9.09
N ALA A 24 5.43 -11.73 9.39
CA ALA A 24 4.62 -12.85 9.83
C ALA A 24 3.87 -12.53 11.14
N GLY A 25 4.55 -11.92 12.11
CA GLY A 25 3.93 -11.46 13.36
C GLY A 25 2.89 -10.36 13.14
N MET A 26 3.17 -9.39 12.26
CA MET A 26 2.24 -8.30 11.92
C MET A 26 0.92 -8.85 11.36
N ARG A 27 0.99 -9.79 10.41
CA ARG A 27 -0.19 -10.47 9.87
C ARG A 27 -0.98 -11.18 10.95
N ALA A 28 -0.32 -11.96 11.80
CA ALA A 28 -0.97 -12.66 12.91
C ALA A 28 -1.69 -11.70 13.88
N SER A 29 -1.08 -10.54 14.19
CA SER A 29 -1.70 -9.51 15.01
C SER A 29 -2.94 -8.90 14.36
N VAL A 30 -2.90 -8.60 13.06
CA VAL A 30 -4.08 -8.12 12.32
C VAL A 30 -5.21 -9.14 12.38
N LEU A 31 -4.92 -10.43 12.17
CA LEU A 31 -5.94 -11.48 12.29
C LEU A 31 -6.55 -11.57 13.69
N ALA A 32 -5.73 -11.41 14.74
CA ALA A 32 -6.22 -11.40 16.11
C ALA A 32 -7.18 -10.23 16.39
N LEU A 33 -6.89 -9.04 15.84
CA LEU A 33 -7.79 -7.88 15.94
C LEU A 33 -9.10 -8.10 15.17
N LEU A 34 -9.02 -8.63 13.95
CA LEU A 34 -10.21 -8.96 13.16
C LEU A 34 -11.09 -10.01 13.87
N ASN A 35 -10.49 -11.05 14.45
CA ASN A 35 -11.20 -12.11 15.18
C ASN A 35 -11.93 -11.63 16.44
N THR A 36 -11.54 -10.47 16.97
CA THR A 36 -12.22 -9.84 18.11
C THR A 36 -13.27 -8.80 17.68
N GLY A 37 -13.47 -8.64 16.36
CA GLY A 37 -14.50 -7.78 15.78
C GLY A 37 -14.06 -6.33 15.52
N ASN A 38 -12.75 -6.06 15.43
CA ASN A 38 -12.27 -4.73 15.07
C ASN A 38 -12.30 -4.52 13.56
N ASP A 39 -12.67 -3.32 13.13
CA ASP A 39 -12.45 -2.84 11.77
C ASP A 39 -11.00 -2.32 11.64
N ILE A 40 -10.28 -2.76 10.61
CA ILE A 40 -8.85 -2.47 10.44
C ILE A 40 -8.60 -1.75 9.11
N ILE A 41 -7.92 -0.61 9.19
CA ILE A 41 -7.28 0.04 8.05
C ILE A 41 -5.80 -0.34 8.09
N LEU A 42 -5.32 -0.99 7.03
CA LEU A 42 -3.94 -1.40 6.86
C LEU A 42 -3.33 -0.62 5.69
N ASP A 43 -2.27 0.15 5.98
CA ASP A 43 -1.40 0.74 4.95
C ASP A 43 -0.20 -0.19 4.76
N GLU A 44 0.03 -0.63 3.53
CA GLU A 44 1.12 -1.54 3.20
C GLU A 44 1.94 -0.97 2.03
N MET A 45 3.24 -1.08 2.16
CA MET A 45 4.24 -0.62 1.20
C MET A 45 5.12 -1.82 0.82
N PRO A 46 4.67 -2.69 -0.11
CA PRO A 46 5.34 -3.94 -0.47
C PRO A 46 6.75 -3.75 -1.03
N VAL A 47 7.80 -4.18 -0.35
CA VAL A 47 9.19 -4.02 -0.88
C VAL A 47 9.61 -5.16 -1.82
N ASP A 48 8.78 -6.20 -1.95
CA ASP A 48 8.98 -7.30 -2.86
C ASP A 48 7.64 -7.93 -3.30
N LYS A 49 7.71 -8.88 -4.24
CA LYS A 49 6.53 -9.53 -4.85
C LYS A 49 5.82 -10.53 -3.93
N THR A 50 6.36 -10.83 -2.75
CA THR A 50 5.81 -11.82 -1.81
C THR A 50 4.85 -11.23 -0.80
N VAL A 51 4.95 -9.91 -0.54
CA VAL A 51 4.17 -9.23 0.50
C VAL A 51 2.66 -9.26 0.20
N MET A 52 2.24 -8.83 -0.99
CA MET A 52 0.81 -8.78 -1.34
C MET A 52 0.15 -10.16 -1.42
N PRO A 53 0.76 -11.19 -2.05
CA PRO A 53 0.22 -12.55 -2.00
C PRO A 53 0.02 -13.06 -0.56
N ALA A 54 0.99 -12.82 0.33
CA ALA A 54 0.87 -13.24 1.72
C ALA A 54 -0.29 -12.55 2.45
N TRP A 55 -0.53 -11.26 2.18
CA TRP A 55 -1.71 -10.56 2.73
C TRP A 55 -3.03 -11.12 2.19
N ARG A 56 -3.10 -11.39 0.88
CA ARG A 56 -4.31 -11.97 0.26
C ARG A 56 -4.62 -13.35 0.80
N GLU A 57 -3.59 -14.16 1.04
CA GLU A 57 -3.74 -15.48 1.63
C GLU A 57 -4.32 -15.41 3.05
N VAL A 58 -3.72 -14.60 3.93
CA VAL A 58 -4.17 -14.53 5.33
C VAL A 58 -5.55 -13.86 5.47
N LEU A 59 -5.90 -12.94 4.57
CA LEU A 59 -7.18 -12.23 4.58
C LEU A 59 -8.29 -12.92 3.77
N ALA A 60 -8.03 -14.08 3.14
CA ALA A 60 -8.98 -14.75 2.25
C ALA A 60 -10.32 -15.11 2.92
N GLY A 61 -10.34 -15.28 4.25
CA GLY A 61 -11.54 -15.56 5.03
C GLY A 61 -12.25 -14.32 5.60
N TYR A 62 -11.77 -13.12 5.31
CA TYR A 62 -12.30 -11.86 5.84
C TYR A 62 -12.85 -10.98 4.73
N ASP A 63 -13.77 -10.07 5.08
CA ASP A 63 -14.23 -9.04 4.16
C ASP A 63 -13.16 -7.95 4.03
N ALA A 64 -12.24 -8.15 3.09
CA ALA A 64 -11.14 -7.23 2.83
C ALA A 64 -11.43 -6.40 1.58
N TYR A 65 -11.42 -5.08 1.74
CA TYR A 65 -11.55 -4.11 0.65
C TYR A 65 -10.18 -3.59 0.21
N TRP A 66 -9.76 -3.93 -1.02
CA TRP A 66 -8.41 -3.66 -1.51
C TRP A 66 -8.35 -2.34 -2.28
N VAL A 67 -7.61 -1.37 -1.76
CA VAL A 67 -7.40 -0.06 -2.40
C VAL A 67 -5.98 0.07 -2.90
N ALA A 68 -5.81 0.43 -4.17
CA ALA A 68 -4.53 0.85 -4.74
C ALA A 68 -4.47 2.37 -4.86
N LEU A 69 -3.45 2.99 -4.25
CA LEU A 69 -3.14 4.39 -4.41
C LEU A 69 -1.98 4.54 -5.40
N ARG A 70 -2.20 5.28 -6.49
CA ARG A 70 -1.19 5.50 -7.54
C ARG A 70 -0.96 6.98 -7.76
N ALA A 71 0.22 7.35 -8.23
CA ALA A 71 0.47 8.63 -8.87
C ALA A 71 1.65 8.43 -9.84
N PRO A 72 1.84 9.32 -10.83
CA PRO A 72 3.06 9.35 -11.63
C PRO A 72 4.32 9.39 -10.74
N LEU A 73 5.38 8.69 -11.14
CA LEU A 73 6.59 8.56 -10.33
C LEU A 73 7.22 9.92 -10.00
N ASP A 74 7.26 10.84 -10.96
CA ASP A 74 7.76 12.21 -10.78
C ASP A 74 7.00 12.97 -9.69
N VAL A 75 5.67 12.78 -9.59
CA VAL A 75 4.86 13.34 -8.51
C VAL A 75 5.22 12.72 -7.14
N ILE A 76 5.47 11.42 -7.08
CA ILE A 76 5.90 10.75 -5.83
C ILE A 76 7.31 11.20 -5.42
N GLU A 77 8.23 11.32 -6.38
CA GLU A 77 9.61 11.81 -6.17
C GLU A 77 9.61 13.25 -5.65
N GLN A 78 8.79 14.13 -6.23
CA GLN A 78 8.62 15.50 -5.75
C GLN A 78 8.13 15.52 -4.29
N ARG A 79 7.13 14.69 -3.95
CA ARG A 79 6.61 14.58 -2.58
C ARG A 79 7.64 14.03 -1.60
N GLU A 80 8.50 13.11 -2.03
CA GLU A 80 9.61 12.58 -1.22
C GLU A 80 10.62 13.69 -0.90
N ASP A 81 10.97 14.50 -1.90
CA ASP A 81 11.87 15.64 -1.74
C ASP A 81 11.31 16.69 -0.78
N GLU A 82 10.04 17.06 -0.95
CA GLU A 82 9.32 18.00 -0.09
C GLU A 82 9.28 17.53 1.38
N ARG A 83 9.05 16.23 1.62
CA ARG A 83 8.97 15.65 2.97
C ARG A 83 10.32 15.57 3.68
N ASN A 84 11.35 15.12 2.97
CA ASN A 84 12.63 14.85 3.59
C ASN A 84 13.62 16.02 3.48
N HIS A 85 13.20 17.12 2.86
CA HIS A 85 14.05 18.28 2.59
C HIS A 85 15.37 17.88 1.90
N GLY A 86 15.28 17.03 0.88
CA GLY A 86 16.44 16.53 0.12
C GLY A 86 17.27 15.42 0.80
N ARG A 87 16.82 14.87 1.94
CA ARG A 87 17.49 13.75 2.62
C ARG A 87 16.83 12.42 2.26
N HIS A 88 17.58 11.31 2.28
CA HIS A 88 17.02 9.97 2.08
C HIS A 88 16.20 9.80 0.78
N ILE A 89 16.64 10.42 -0.32
CA ILE A 89 15.99 10.37 -1.64
C ILE A 89 16.25 9.04 -2.33
N GLY A 90 15.24 8.55 -3.05
CA GLY A 90 15.31 7.38 -3.90
C GLY A 90 14.44 6.20 -3.45
N ASN A 91 13.68 6.32 -2.35
CA ASN A 91 12.74 5.27 -1.95
C ASN A 91 11.54 5.25 -2.90
N ALA A 92 11.04 6.42 -3.32
CA ALA A 92 9.96 6.53 -4.30
C ALA A 92 10.24 5.67 -5.54
N ARG A 93 11.43 5.86 -6.12
CA ARG A 93 11.92 5.12 -7.29
C ARG A 93 12.23 3.65 -6.99
N GLY A 94 12.89 3.37 -5.87
CA GLY A 94 13.20 2.00 -5.48
C GLY A 94 11.97 1.16 -5.11
N HIS A 95 10.82 1.81 -4.88
CA HIS A 95 9.54 1.17 -4.62
C HIS A 95 8.67 1.01 -5.87
N GLU A 96 9.03 1.65 -6.98
CA GLU A 96 8.22 1.62 -8.20
C GLU A 96 7.99 0.19 -8.69
N GLY A 97 6.75 -0.11 -9.07
CA GLY A 97 6.38 -1.42 -9.63
C GLY A 97 6.18 -2.52 -8.59
N HIS A 98 6.33 -2.25 -7.30
CA HIS A 98 5.96 -3.21 -6.26
C HIS A 98 4.49 -3.06 -5.82
N GLY A 99 3.89 -4.17 -5.37
CA GLY A 99 2.60 -4.16 -4.70
C GLY A 99 1.36 -3.98 -5.59
N MET A 100 1.54 -3.62 -6.85
CA MET A 100 0.44 -3.31 -7.78
C MET A 100 -0.10 -4.51 -8.56
N ASP A 101 0.42 -5.71 -8.29
CA ASP A 101 -0.04 -6.95 -8.89
C ASP A 101 -1.36 -7.43 -8.23
N GLY A 102 -2.29 -7.90 -9.06
CA GLY A 102 -3.55 -8.52 -8.61
C GLY A 102 -4.76 -7.59 -8.65
N ARG A 103 -5.86 -8.04 -8.02
CA ARG A 103 -7.16 -7.35 -8.04
C ARG A 103 -7.26 -6.32 -6.92
N PHE A 104 -7.77 -5.15 -7.25
CA PHE A 104 -8.16 -4.10 -6.31
C PHE A 104 -9.64 -3.79 -6.52
N ASP A 105 -10.33 -3.47 -5.43
CA ASP A 105 -11.73 -3.03 -5.45
C ASP A 105 -11.83 -1.54 -5.80
N LEU A 106 -10.78 -0.76 -5.47
CA LEU A 106 -10.62 0.63 -5.88
C LEU A 106 -9.18 0.90 -6.31
N VAL A 107 -9.00 1.60 -7.44
CA VAL A 107 -7.72 2.17 -7.84
C VAL A 107 -7.91 3.68 -7.93
N LEU A 108 -7.15 4.43 -7.12
CA LEU A 108 -7.27 5.87 -7.00
C LEU A 108 -5.98 6.54 -7.48
N ASP A 109 -6.12 7.49 -8.41
CA ASP A 109 -5.05 8.44 -8.70
C ASP A 109 -4.98 9.48 -7.58
N THR A 110 -3.80 9.59 -7.00
CA THR A 110 -3.53 10.45 -5.86
C THR A 110 -2.68 11.66 -6.26
N ALA A 111 -2.41 11.90 -7.54
CA ALA A 111 -1.59 13.02 -8.00
C ALA A 111 -2.15 14.39 -7.57
N GLU A 112 -3.47 14.57 -7.68
CA GLU A 112 -4.10 15.89 -7.54
C GLU A 112 -5.01 16.03 -6.31
N LEU A 113 -5.53 14.91 -5.78
CA LEU A 113 -6.43 14.94 -4.62
C LEU A 113 -5.66 15.25 -3.33
N SER A 114 -6.24 16.03 -2.43
CA SER A 114 -5.75 16.16 -1.05
C SER A 114 -5.94 14.83 -0.28
N PRO A 115 -5.21 14.59 0.83
CA PRO A 115 -5.42 13.42 1.67
C PRO A 115 -6.89 13.23 2.08
N ASP A 116 -7.57 14.30 2.50
CA ASP A 116 -8.98 14.25 2.90
C ASP A 116 -9.89 13.90 1.73
N ALA A 117 -9.65 14.47 0.55
CA ALA A 117 -10.42 14.15 -0.65
C ALA A 117 -10.24 12.68 -1.07
N ARG A 118 -9.04 12.11 -0.89
CA ARG A 118 -8.80 10.68 -1.13
C ARG A 118 -9.56 9.81 -0.13
N ALA A 119 -9.54 10.18 1.15
CA ALA A 119 -10.27 9.44 2.18
C ALA A 119 -11.77 9.44 1.90
N ILE A 120 -12.35 10.57 1.53
CA ILE A 120 -13.76 10.69 1.13
C ILE A 120 -14.06 9.76 -0.06
N ALA A 121 -13.22 9.78 -1.10
CA ALA A 121 -13.41 8.92 -2.27
C ALA A 121 -13.39 7.41 -1.90
N ILE A 122 -12.52 7.01 -0.98
CA ILE A 122 -12.45 5.63 -0.48
C ILE A 122 -13.74 5.28 0.30
N ILE A 123 -14.20 6.15 1.19
CA ILE A 123 -15.41 5.95 1.98
C ILE A 123 -16.64 5.79 1.08
N ASP A 124 -16.78 6.65 0.07
CA ASP A 124 -17.89 6.61 -0.88
C ASP A 124 -17.90 5.31 -1.69
N ALA A 125 -16.74 4.90 -2.19
CA ALA A 125 -16.60 3.66 -2.96
C ALA A 125 -16.91 2.42 -2.10
N PHE A 126 -16.37 2.35 -0.88
CA PHE A 126 -16.61 1.26 0.07
C PHE A 126 -18.10 1.15 0.44
N SER A 127 -18.74 2.28 0.77
CA SER A 127 -20.15 2.33 1.15
C SER A 127 -21.09 1.90 0.02
N ASN A 128 -20.72 2.16 -1.23
CA ASN A 128 -21.50 1.74 -2.39
C ASN A 128 -21.37 0.23 -2.66
N GLN A 129 -20.19 -0.35 -2.46
CA GLN A 129 -20.01 -1.80 -2.56
C GLN A 129 -20.80 -2.55 -1.48
N ALA A 130 -20.74 -2.09 -0.23
CA ALA A 130 -21.47 -2.70 0.90
C ALA A 130 -23.00 -2.71 0.68
N ARG A 131 -23.54 -1.67 0.02
CA ARG A 131 -24.96 -1.60 -0.35
C ARG A 131 -25.32 -2.56 -1.49
N GLY A 132 -24.39 -2.80 -2.42
CA GLY A 132 -24.58 -3.74 -3.53
C GLY A 132 -24.50 -5.22 -3.14
N SER A 133 -23.74 -5.56 -2.10
CA SER A 133 -23.62 -6.93 -1.58
C SER A 133 -24.79 -7.35 -0.67
N SER A 134 -25.41 -6.41 0.03
CA SER A 134 -26.56 -6.66 0.92
C SER A 134 -27.92 -6.85 0.21
N GLY A 135 -27.94 -6.74 -1.12
CA GLY A 135 -29.14 -6.86 -1.95
C GLY A 135 -29.28 -8.18 -2.73
N ARG A 136 -28.49 -9.20 -2.40
CA ARG A 136 -28.55 -10.55 -2.99
C ARG A 136 -28.91 -11.62 -1.97
#